data_AF-W9VYY2-F1
#
_entry.id   AF-W9VYY2-F1
#
_cell.length_a   1.000
_cell.length_b   1.000
_cell.length_c   1.000
_cell.angle_alpha   90.00
_cell.angle_beta   90.00
_cell.angle_gamma   90.00
#
_symmetry.space_group_name_H-M   'P 1'
#
loop_
_entity.id
_entity.type
_entity.pdbx_description
1 polymer ?
#
loop_
_entity_poly.entity_id
_entity_poly.type
_entity_poly.pdbx_seq_one_letter_code
_entity_poly.pdbx_strand_id
1 'polypeptide(L)'
;MAATSGHHESTYAQKFMFVDLSVTGNSPHHSEVLSHVRQNYHKRRRKEKIERLRDITAVSRGQFADKIPLPGRGRQTRPPSECPTDDTSSSASVEGDGATGRRLAVSHGSRYRSVQPLLVHAGNSDPFCAYAIKIDPQINEVIAFYRDYTLPAQYHVPSRKWVSSASARLDWSICISTLQHPDLASAFVARAATVAAVLRPSLRPLAMRYRLRSIQQLRVKLLNNDSHGWSDLFLLQIVMLHKAEIVDQNLQAAATHARVLQHLFQERQRMYGTIEYTLLQYALWSESQVCTIFMSPFTFEVEPDGWVVKNMQALWASALKELNSLPPWRALRAEAEEGLDNCVEGADLRAFFVSRRTTLQTWLYFGVRGMPVSPLIMLWLSTTASVQQGRMIKHYLNAVRQASEQTCCNGEKSKRDSSDVQCWYVQQYLILAEFIWTHHTSYKVEICGVDLFDVVPTLLRKLRAALEHDLDSSKYQNARVWALFIGAHTEWSILLTKQRGRQATLSHLQNTGEGNEKPEDYSQDDARWFQCRLAIQVRQMGLTEWIEVRNVLKGFNHADIIPPPGEKLVNEVLTRY
;
A
#
# COMPACT_ATOMS: atom_id res chain seq x y z
N MET A 1 7.02 41.61 27.76
CA MET A 1 7.49 40.93 28.97
C MET A 1 7.75 39.47 28.63
N ALA A 2 8.99 39.03 28.77
CA ALA A 2 9.45 37.73 28.33
C ALA A 2 9.08 36.64 29.34
N ALA A 3 8.57 35.51 28.86
CA ALA A 3 8.42 34.27 29.62
C ALA A 3 8.99 33.12 28.78
N THR A 4 10.12 32.59 29.24
CA THR A 4 10.84 31.45 28.68
C THR A 4 10.21 30.15 29.19
N SER A 5 9.62 29.34 28.30
CA SER A 5 9.25 27.95 28.59
C SER A 5 10.35 27.02 28.08
N GLY A 6 11.03 26.35 29.01
CA GLY A 6 12.03 25.33 28.72
C GLY A 6 11.39 24.06 28.20
N HIS A 7 11.69 23.69 26.96
CA HIS A 7 11.48 22.33 26.49
C HIS A 7 12.63 21.45 26.99
N HIS A 8 12.33 20.58 27.96
CA HIS A 8 13.17 19.43 28.24
C HIS A 8 13.05 18.44 27.07
N GLU A 9 14.06 18.38 26.22
CA GLU A 9 14.24 17.28 25.27
C GLU A 9 14.42 15.97 26.04
N SER A 10 13.45 15.06 25.90
CA SER A 10 13.55 13.69 26.39
C SER A 10 14.57 12.92 25.54
N THR A 11 15.80 12.84 26.03
CA THR A 11 16.93 12.10 25.44
C THR A 11 16.86 10.58 25.65
N TYR A 12 15.73 10.04 26.13
CA TYR A 12 15.61 8.63 26.50
C TYR A 12 15.35 7.69 25.30
N ALA A 13 14.79 8.18 24.20
CA ALA A 13 14.41 7.34 23.05
C ALA A 13 15.61 6.88 22.18
N GLN A 14 16.82 7.41 22.41
CA GLN A 14 18.01 7.06 21.63
C GLN A 14 18.89 5.97 22.26
N LYS A 15 18.64 5.55 23.51
CA LYS A 15 19.61 4.75 24.29
C LYS A 15 19.36 3.25 24.42
N PHE A 16 18.25 2.71 23.95
CA PHE A 16 18.01 1.26 24.06
C PHE A 16 17.42 0.68 22.79
N MET A 17 18.31 0.41 21.83
CA MET A 17 18.37 -0.87 21.12
C MET A 17 19.78 -1.00 20.55
N PHE A 18 20.54 -1.96 21.10
CA PHE A 18 21.96 -2.28 20.88
C PHE A 18 22.98 -1.46 21.69
N VAL A 19 23.92 -2.19 22.30
CA VAL A 19 24.96 -1.75 23.22
C VAL A 19 25.72 -0.54 22.68
N ASP A 20 25.65 0.57 23.41
CA ASP A 20 26.54 1.71 23.23
C ASP A 20 27.88 1.42 23.94
N LEU A 21 28.89 0.97 23.18
CA LEU A 21 30.26 0.76 23.68
C LEU A 21 31.10 2.05 23.63
N SER A 22 30.51 3.22 23.41
CA SER A 22 31.27 4.48 23.36
C SER A 22 31.71 5.01 24.73
N VAL A 23 31.35 4.33 25.83
CA VAL A 23 31.73 4.72 27.20
C VAL A 23 32.46 3.58 27.91
N THR A 24 33.66 3.22 27.47
CA THR A 24 34.68 2.58 28.32
C THR A 24 36.08 2.96 27.82
N GLY A 25 36.97 3.23 28.77
CA GLY A 25 38.15 4.07 28.60
C GLY A 25 39.28 3.54 27.70
N ASN A 26 40.18 4.49 27.40
CA ASN A 26 41.36 4.38 26.57
C ASN A 26 42.32 3.27 27.05
N SER A 27 42.34 2.13 26.34
CA SER A 27 43.49 1.22 26.32
C SER A 27 43.77 0.79 24.88
N PRO A 28 45.02 0.90 24.40
CA PRO A 28 45.38 0.66 22.99
C PRO A 28 45.15 -0.78 22.52
N HIS A 29 45.07 -1.75 23.43
CA HIS A 29 44.76 -3.15 23.08
C HIS A 29 43.25 -3.41 22.89
N HIS A 30 42.37 -2.52 23.34
CA HIS A 30 40.92 -2.70 23.23
C HIS A 30 40.41 -2.45 21.81
N SER A 31 41.03 -1.53 21.06
CA SER A 31 40.63 -1.23 19.68
C SER A 31 40.97 -2.37 18.71
N GLU A 32 42.10 -3.05 18.91
CA GLU A 32 42.49 -4.23 18.12
C GLU A 32 41.60 -5.44 18.41
N VAL A 33 41.30 -5.71 19.68
CA VAL A 33 40.36 -6.78 20.06
C VAL A 33 38.97 -6.49 19.51
N LEU A 34 38.47 -5.24 19.60
CA LEU A 34 37.18 -4.86 19.03
C LEU A 34 37.17 -4.92 17.50
N SER A 35 38.26 -4.57 16.84
CA SER A 35 38.41 -4.69 15.38
C SER A 35 38.39 -6.17 14.96
N HIS A 36 39.11 -7.03 15.68
CA HIS A 36 39.15 -8.46 15.45
C HIS A 36 37.78 -9.12 15.70
N VAL A 37 37.10 -8.76 16.80
CA VAL A 37 35.74 -9.21 17.11
C VAL A 37 34.73 -8.71 16.07
N ARG A 38 34.82 -7.46 15.61
CA ARG A 38 33.97 -6.92 14.53
C ARG A 38 34.18 -7.67 13.21
N GLN A 39 35.44 -7.89 12.81
CA GLN A 39 35.75 -8.63 11.58
C GLN A 39 35.25 -10.07 11.65
N ASN A 40 35.46 -10.77 12.77
CA ASN A 40 34.99 -12.14 12.95
C ASN A 40 33.47 -12.22 13.09
N TYR A 41 32.84 -11.24 13.73
CA TYR A 41 31.38 -11.12 13.78
C TYR A 41 30.78 -10.92 12.39
N HIS A 42 31.37 -10.06 11.55
CA HIS A 42 30.91 -9.87 10.17
C HIS A 42 31.12 -11.11 9.32
N LYS A 43 32.26 -11.81 9.45
CA LYS A 43 32.51 -13.09 8.76
C LYS A 43 31.52 -14.17 9.20
N ARG A 44 31.28 -14.32 10.50
CA ARG A 44 30.31 -15.26 11.07
C ARG A 44 28.89 -14.93 10.62
N ARG A 45 28.46 -13.67 10.70
CA ARG A 45 27.13 -13.21 10.26
C ARG A 45 26.93 -13.38 8.75
N ARG A 46 27.98 -13.24 7.94
CA ARG A 46 27.93 -13.51 6.49
C ARG A 46 27.78 -15.02 6.22
N LYS A 47 28.50 -15.87 6.97
CA LYS A 47 28.39 -17.33 6.89
C LYS A 47 26.98 -17.80 7.31
N GLU A 48 26.47 -17.32 8.44
CA GLU A 48 25.11 -17.60 8.91
C GLU A 48 24.03 -17.10 7.93
N LYS A 49 24.26 -15.96 7.25
CA LYS A 49 23.33 -15.47 6.23
C LYS A 49 23.34 -16.33 4.96
N ILE A 50 24.50 -16.85 4.55
CA ILE A 50 24.63 -17.77 3.41
C ILE A 50 24.00 -19.13 3.75
N GLU A 51 24.17 -19.63 4.97
CA GLU A 51 23.51 -20.85 5.46
C GLU A 51 21.99 -20.66 5.54
N ARG A 52 21.49 -19.52 6.06
CA ARG A 52 20.04 -19.21 6.06
C ARG A 52 19.42 -19.18 4.66
N LEU A 53 20.13 -18.69 3.65
CA LEU A 53 19.63 -18.71 2.27
C LEU A 53 19.55 -20.13 1.69
N ARG A 54 20.44 -21.03 2.13
CA ARG A 54 20.40 -22.47 1.77
C ARG A 54 19.28 -23.21 2.50
N ASP A 55 19.00 -22.87 3.75
CA ASP A 55 17.93 -23.54 4.53
C ASP A 55 16.53 -23.10 4.11
N ILE A 56 16.33 -21.82 3.78
CA ILE A 56 15.04 -21.31 3.29
C ILE A 56 14.65 -21.96 1.95
N THR A 57 15.64 -22.33 1.14
CA THR A 57 15.39 -22.95 -0.18
C THR A 57 15.22 -24.46 -0.11
N ALA A 58 15.64 -25.12 0.98
CA ALA A 58 15.45 -26.56 1.20
C ALA A 58 14.07 -26.93 1.77
N VAL A 59 13.42 -26.03 2.53
CA VAL A 59 12.16 -26.33 3.24
C VAL A 59 10.90 -26.20 2.35
N SER A 60 10.96 -25.53 1.20
CA SER A 60 9.79 -25.31 0.32
C SER A 60 9.42 -26.48 -0.60
N ARG A 61 10.08 -27.65 -0.54
CA ARG A 61 9.93 -28.71 -1.59
C ARG A 61 9.36 -30.06 -1.15
N GLY A 62 8.78 -30.20 0.04
CA GLY A 62 8.23 -31.48 0.45
C GLY A 62 6.90 -31.35 1.18
N GLN A 63 5.88 -32.05 0.68
CA GLN A 63 4.55 -32.29 1.26
C GLN A 63 3.48 -31.27 0.87
N PHE A 64 2.76 -31.53 -0.22
CA PHE A 64 1.29 -31.51 -0.31
C PHE A 64 0.86 -32.05 -1.69
N ALA A 65 0.83 -33.38 -1.81
CA ALA A 65 0.13 -34.06 -2.90
C ALA A 65 -0.70 -35.17 -2.28
N ASP A 66 -1.87 -34.82 -1.74
CA ASP A 66 -2.95 -35.76 -1.50
C ASP A 66 -4.29 -35.04 -1.71
N LYS A 67 -5.08 -35.58 -2.64
CA LYS A 67 -6.34 -35.04 -3.14
C LYS A 67 -7.47 -35.39 -2.16
N ILE A 68 -8.27 -34.41 -1.75
CA ILE A 68 -9.57 -34.63 -1.10
C ILE A 68 -10.68 -34.23 -2.10
N PRO A 69 -11.67 -35.09 -2.42
CA PRO A 69 -12.74 -34.77 -3.36
C PRO A 69 -13.81 -33.87 -2.72
N LEU A 70 -14.31 -32.90 -3.49
CA LEU A 70 -15.50 -32.11 -3.15
C LEU A 70 -16.78 -32.92 -3.40
N PRO A 71 -17.81 -32.89 -2.52
CA PRO A 71 -19.09 -33.53 -2.78
C PRO A 71 -19.97 -32.70 -3.71
N GLY A 72 -20.61 -33.40 -4.66
CA GLY A 72 -21.48 -32.85 -5.68
C GLY A 72 -22.86 -32.40 -5.17
N ARG A 73 -23.46 -31.50 -5.96
CA ARG A 73 -24.85 -31.03 -5.91
C ARG A 73 -25.84 -32.21 -5.96
N GLY A 74 -26.72 -32.29 -4.96
CA GLY A 74 -27.97 -33.06 -5.00
C GLY A 74 -29.18 -32.14 -4.84
N ARG A 75 -30.22 -32.40 -5.61
CA ARG A 75 -31.44 -31.61 -5.83
C ARG A 75 -32.64 -32.28 -5.12
N GLN A 76 -33.61 -31.47 -4.66
CA GLN A 76 -35.00 -31.81 -4.22
C GLN A 76 -35.10 -32.55 -2.85
N THR A 77 -36.10 -32.35 -1.96
CA THR A 77 -37.54 -32.02 -2.08
C THR A 77 -38.12 -31.53 -0.71
N ARG A 78 -39.22 -30.74 -0.74
CA ARG A 78 -40.15 -30.41 0.38
C ARG A 78 -41.29 -31.47 0.44
N PRO A 79 -42.33 -31.40 1.32
CA PRO A 79 -42.53 -31.11 2.78
C PRO A 79 -43.34 -32.32 3.42
N PRO A 80 -44.19 -32.27 4.50
CA PRO A 80 -44.75 -31.19 5.35
C PRO A 80 -44.80 -31.45 6.89
N SER A 81 -44.85 -30.39 7.72
CA SER A 81 -45.99 -29.91 8.55
C SER A 81 -46.51 -30.85 9.64
N GLU A 82 -46.33 -30.49 10.92
CA GLU A 82 -47.39 -30.33 11.94
C GLU A 82 -46.78 -29.90 13.30
N CYS A 83 -47.45 -28.94 13.94
CA CYS A 83 -47.34 -28.51 15.34
C CYS A 83 -48.65 -28.93 16.05
N PRO A 84 -48.91 -28.63 17.34
CA PRO A 84 -48.07 -28.66 18.56
C PRO A 84 -48.83 -29.34 19.74
N THR A 85 -48.18 -29.60 20.88
CA THR A 85 -48.83 -29.51 22.21
C THR A 85 -47.82 -29.23 23.32
N ASP A 86 -48.28 -28.39 24.25
CA ASP A 86 -47.74 -27.99 25.54
C ASP A 86 -47.41 -29.19 26.47
N ASP A 87 -46.52 -29.02 27.46
CA ASP A 87 -46.90 -28.51 28.79
C ASP A 87 -45.86 -28.74 29.90
N THR A 88 -45.83 -27.80 30.85
CA THR A 88 -45.43 -27.89 32.29
C THR A 88 -44.01 -28.25 32.77
N SER A 89 -43.33 -27.19 33.26
CA SER A 89 -42.99 -26.90 34.68
C SER A 89 -42.02 -27.74 35.55
N SER A 90 -41.33 -26.98 36.41
CA SER A 90 -40.66 -27.31 37.68
C SER A 90 -39.22 -27.84 37.59
N SER A 91 -38.15 -27.22 38.11
CA SER A 91 -37.79 -26.50 39.37
C SER A 91 -36.80 -27.37 40.17
N ALA A 92 -35.69 -26.73 40.57
CA ALA A 92 -34.80 -27.08 41.69
C ALA A 92 -34.09 -28.46 41.65
N SER A 93 -32.93 -28.73 42.25
CA SER A 93 -31.81 -28.00 42.85
C SER A 93 -30.91 -29.09 43.46
N VAL A 94 -29.59 -28.84 43.52
CA VAL A 94 -28.69 -29.29 44.62
C VAL A 94 -28.19 -30.75 44.63
N GLU A 95 -26.87 -30.82 44.48
CA GLU A 95 -25.85 -31.65 45.15
C GLU A 95 -25.88 -33.19 45.07
N GLY A 96 -24.68 -33.75 44.88
CA GLY A 96 -24.44 -35.17 45.12
C GLY A 96 -23.17 -35.72 44.47
N ASP A 97 -22.04 -35.34 45.05
CA ASP A 97 -20.77 -36.06 45.21
C ASP A 97 -20.58 -37.48 44.58
N GLY A 98 -19.36 -37.78 44.13
CA GLY A 98 -18.98 -39.16 43.80
C GLY A 98 -17.83 -39.34 42.82
N ALA A 99 -16.59 -39.19 43.30
CA ALA A 99 -15.42 -39.73 42.64
C ALA A 99 -15.48 -41.27 42.58
N THR A 100 -15.19 -41.87 41.42
CA THR A 100 -14.45 -43.15 41.33
C THR A 100 -14.00 -43.37 39.89
N GLY A 101 -12.70 -43.60 39.74
CA GLY A 101 -12.08 -43.84 38.44
C GLY A 101 -12.42 -45.23 37.90
N ARG A 102 -12.46 -45.32 36.57
CA ARG A 102 -12.17 -46.58 35.89
C ARG A 102 -11.34 -46.32 34.64
N ARG A 103 -10.10 -46.79 34.71
CA ARG A 103 -9.17 -46.95 33.60
C ARG A 103 -9.82 -47.83 32.54
N LEU A 104 -9.83 -47.36 31.29
CA LEU A 104 -9.79 -48.22 30.12
C LEU A 104 -8.62 -47.75 29.25
N ALA A 105 -7.59 -48.59 29.24
CA ALA A 105 -6.46 -48.49 28.34
C ALA A 105 -6.94 -48.83 26.93
N VAL A 106 -6.73 -47.92 25.98
CA VAL A 106 -6.68 -48.24 24.56
C VAL A 106 -5.37 -47.71 24.02
N SER A 107 -4.51 -48.65 23.66
CA SER A 107 -3.26 -48.40 22.97
C SER A 107 -3.56 -47.98 21.53
N HIS A 108 -3.30 -46.73 21.20
CA HIS A 108 -3.01 -46.35 19.83
C HIS A 108 -1.70 -45.57 19.79
N GLY A 109 -0.71 -46.19 19.14
CA GLY A 109 0.59 -45.61 18.88
C GLY A 109 0.44 -44.34 18.03
N SER A 110 0.39 -43.21 18.72
CA SER A 110 0.61 -41.91 18.09
C SER A 110 2.12 -41.69 18.04
N ARG A 111 2.69 -41.81 16.84
CA ARG A 111 4.02 -41.26 16.55
C ARG A 111 3.93 -39.77 16.82
N TYR A 112 4.42 -39.35 18.00
CA TYR A 112 4.79 -37.97 18.27
C TYR A 112 5.71 -37.49 17.14
N ARG A 113 5.15 -36.75 16.17
CA ARG A 113 5.95 -35.87 15.32
C ARG A 113 6.52 -34.84 16.28
N SER A 114 7.79 -35.04 16.62
CA SER A 114 8.67 -34.07 17.24
C SER A 114 8.47 -32.72 16.55
N VAL A 115 7.81 -31.81 17.26
CA VAL A 115 7.90 -30.37 17.00
C VAL A 115 9.36 -30.04 17.28
N GLN A 116 10.14 -29.77 16.25
CA GLN A 116 11.50 -29.28 16.48
C GLN A 116 11.40 -27.96 17.25
N PRO A 117 12.08 -27.83 18.41
CA PRO A 117 12.12 -26.58 19.12
C PRO A 117 12.87 -25.55 18.27
N LEU A 118 12.24 -24.37 18.16
CA LEU A 118 12.82 -23.14 17.66
C LEU A 118 14.28 -22.99 18.10
N LEU A 119 15.13 -22.54 17.18
CA LEU A 119 16.38 -21.89 17.54
C LEU A 119 16.05 -20.76 18.52
N VAL A 120 16.27 -21.02 19.80
CA VAL A 120 16.17 -20.07 20.89
C VAL A 120 17.18 -18.96 20.63
N HIS A 121 16.74 -17.87 20.00
CA HIS A 121 17.40 -16.57 20.16
C HIS A 121 16.89 -15.98 21.48
N ALA A 122 17.41 -16.47 22.61
CA ALA A 122 17.11 -16.00 23.97
C ALA A 122 17.63 -14.58 24.29
N GLY A 123 17.58 -13.64 23.34
CA GLY A 123 18.14 -12.30 23.54
C GLY A 123 17.43 -11.14 22.85
N ASN A 124 16.31 -11.38 22.16
CA ASN A 124 15.62 -10.34 21.37
C ASN A 124 14.18 -10.07 21.85
N SER A 125 13.88 -10.41 23.11
CA SER A 125 12.63 -10.03 23.77
C SER A 125 12.90 -8.87 24.71
N ASP A 126 11.88 -8.09 25.05
CA ASP A 126 11.96 -7.06 26.09
C ASP A 126 12.03 -7.75 27.47
N PRO A 127 13.24 -7.99 28.03
CA PRO A 127 13.38 -8.78 29.24
C PRO A 127 13.12 -7.95 30.50
N PHE A 128 13.06 -6.63 30.35
CA PHE A 128 12.87 -5.65 31.40
C PHE A 128 11.43 -5.15 31.48
N CYS A 129 10.54 -5.64 30.61
CA CYS A 129 9.17 -5.14 30.47
C CYS A 129 9.14 -3.60 30.32
N ALA A 130 10.07 -3.06 29.54
CA ALA A 130 10.19 -1.64 29.26
C ALA A 130 9.01 -1.08 28.44
N TYR A 131 8.19 -1.94 27.83
CA TYR A 131 7.03 -1.56 27.03
C TYR A 131 5.69 -2.00 27.64
N ALA A 132 4.61 -1.32 27.24
CA ALA A 132 3.25 -1.57 27.75
C ALA A 132 2.65 -2.92 27.32
N ILE A 133 3.26 -3.59 26.35
CA ILE A 133 2.94 -4.96 25.95
C ILE A 133 4.21 -5.81 26.04
N LYS A 134 4.05 -7.09 26.38
CA LYS A 134 5.15 -8.06 26.35
C LYS A 134 5.64 -8.21 24.91
N ILE A 135 6.89 -7.83 24.65
CA ILE A 135 7.56 -8.05 23.37
C ILE A 135 8.27 -9.40 23.42
N ASP A 136 7.57 -10.44 22.99
CA ASP A 136 8.14 -11.77 22.78
C ASP A 136 8.93 -11.85 21.46
N PRO A 137 9.65 -12.97 21.18
CA PRO A 137 10.43 -13.09 19.96
C PRO A 137 9.61 -12.91 18.68
N GLN A 138 8.35 -13.36 18.66
CA GLN A 138 7.49 -13.27 17.49
C GLN A 138 7.09 -11.81 17.20
N ILE A 139 6.75 -11.04 18.23
CA ILE A 139 6.44 -9.61 18.10
C ILE A 139 7.70 -8.83 17.70
N ASN A 140 8.85 -9.16 18.29
CA ASN A 140 10.11 -8.52 17.90
C ASN A 140 10.46 -8.79 16.43
N GLU A 141 10.24 -10.00 15.92
CA GLU A 141 10.40 -10.30 14.49
C GLU A 141 9.50 -9.43 13.60
N VAL A 142 8.24 -9.24 13.98
CA VAL A 142 7.30 -8.39 13.26
C VAL A 142 7.74 -6.93 13.25
N ILE A 143 8.18 -6.40 14.40
CA ILE A 143 8.69 -5.02 14.52
C ILE A 143 9.97 -4.84 13.69
N ALA A 144 10.89 -5.81 13.76
CA ALA A 144 12.11 -5.79 12.96
C ALA A 144 11.81 -5.86 11.46
N PHE A 145 10.84 -6.69 11.05
CA PHE A 145 10.38 -6.77 9.67
C PHE A 145 9.83 -5.42 9.18
N TYR A 146 8.99 -4.77 9.99
CA TYR A 146 8.46 -3.44 9.67
C TYR A 146 9.59 -2.41 9.47
N ARG A 147 10.57 -2.39 10.39
CA ARG A 147 11.73 -1.48 10.30
C ARG A 147 12.60 -1.72 9.07
N ASP A 148 12.93 -2.98 8.80
CA ASP A 148 13.98 -3.34 7.84
C ASP A 148 13.47 -3.50 6.41
N TYR A 149 12.15 -3.67 6.24
CA TYR A 149 11.52 -3.93 4.94
C TYR A 149 10.33 -3.00 4.66
N THR A 150 9.37 -2.86 5.57
CA THR A 150 8.17 -2.04 5.33
C THR A 150 8.48 -0.55 5.23
N LEU A 151 9.23 0.00 6.19
CA LEU A 151 9.60 1.42 6.16
C LEU A 151 10.42 1.81 4.92
N PRO A 152 11.50 1.08 4.54
CA PRO A 152 12.22 1.39 3.32
C PRO A 152 11.33 1.38 2.07
N ALA A 153 10.43 0.40 1.95
CA ALA A 153 9.51 0.28 0.83
C ALA A 153 8.52 1.45 0.77
N GLN A 154 7.90 1.82 1.90
CA GLN A 154 6.92 2.92 1.96
C GLN A 154 7.52 4.28 1.59
N TYR A 155 8.82 4.47 1.84
CA TYR A 155 9.53 5.74 1.60
C TYR A 155 10.47 5.70 0.39
N HIS A 156 10.42 4.64 -0.44
CA HIS A 156 11.24 4.47 -1.65
C HIS A 156 12.74 4.66 -1.40
N VAL A 157 13.24 4.16 -0.27
CA VAL A 157 14.65 4.23 0.11
C VAL A 157 15.28 2.84 0.15
N PRO A 158 16.57 2.69 -0.22
CA PRO A 158 17.22 1.39 -0.17
C PRO A 158 17.16 0.77 1.23
N SER A 159 16.96 -0.55 1.31
CA SER A 159 17.00 -1.28 2.58
C SER A 159 18.31 -0.95 3.31
N ARG A 160 18.21 -0.64 4.62
CA ARG A 160 19.29 -0.15 5.51
C ARG A 160 19.69 1.33 5.36
N LYS A 161 19.19 2.05 4.36
CA LYS A 161 19.38 3.50 4.22
C LYS A 161 18.14 4.30 4.62
N TRP A 162 17.10 3.67 5.15
CA TRP A 162 15.90 4.41 5.60
C TRP A 162 16.20 5.50 6.62
N VAL A 163 17.25 5.32 7.42
CA VAL A 163 17.74 6.31 8.38
C VAL A 163 18.13 7.62 7.70
N SER A 164 18.43 7.65 6.40
CA SER A 164 18.70 8.91 5.69
C SER A 164 17.42 9.70 5.34
N SER A 165 16.26 9.05 5.31
CA SER A 165 14.97 9.72 5.08
C SER A 165 14.42 10.30 6.38
N ALA A 166 14.27 11.62 6.44
CA ALA A 166 13.68 12.30 7.59
C ALA A 166 12.26 11.81 7.88
N SER A 167 11.45 11.59 6.84
CA SER A 167 10.08 11.07 6.98
C SER A 167 10.05 9.63 7.48
N ALA A 168 10.96 8.76 7.03
CA ALA A 168 11.05 7.39 7.53
C ALA A 168 11.51 7.34 8.99
N ARG A 169 12.43 8.22 9.39
CA ARG A 169 12.83 8.38 10.80
C ARG A 169 11.68 8.84 11.68
N LEU A 170 10.88 9.81 11.20
CA LEU A 170 9.71 10.29 11.92
C LEU A 170 8.66 9.19 12.10
N ASP A 171 8.29 8.47 11.03
CA ASP A 171 7.33 7.36 11.10
C ASP A 171 7.82 6.26 12.05
N TRP A 172 9.11 5.90 11.99
CA TRP A 172 9.69 4.96 12.95
C TRP A 172 9.60 5.45 14.40
N SER A 173 9.93 6.71 14.66
CA SER A 173 9.86 7.31 15.99
C SER A 173 8.44 7.29 16.54
N ILE A 174 7.45 7.61 15.71
CA ILE A 174 6.02 7.53 16.06
C ILE A 174 5.63 6.08 16.34
N CYS A 175 6.01 5.13 15.47
CA CYS A 175 5.70 3.72 15.66
C CYS A 175 6.30 3.17 16.97
N ILE A 176 7.54 3.51 17.30
CA ILE A 176 8.18 3.05 18.54
C ILE A 176 7.59 3.71 19.78
N SER A 177 7.23 5.00 19.72
CA SER A 177 6.58 5.65 20.87
C SER A 177 5.22 5.02 21.20
N THR A 178 4.53 4.43 20.21
CA THR A 178 3.28 3.68 20.47
C THR A 178 3.44 2.52 21.44
N LEU A 179 4.64 1.91 21.52
CA LEU A 179 4.90 0.77 22.40
C LEU A 179 4.80 1.13 23.90
N GLN A 180 4.80 2.43 24.23
CA GLN A 180 4.61 2.94 25.58
C GLN A 180 3.13 2.93 26.04
N HIS A 181 2.19 2.72 25.12
CA HIS A 181 0.75 2.71 25.42
C HIS A 181 0.14 1.38 24.99
N PRO A 182 -0.60 0.66 25.84
CA PRO A 182 -1.02 -0.71 25.57
C PRO A 182 -1.95 -0.84 24.34
N ASP A 183 -2.79 0.16 24.11
CA ASP A 183 -3.72 0.24 22.99
C ASP A 183 -3.05 0.61 21.67
N LEU A 184 -2.16 1.60 21.68
CA LEU A 184 -1.39 1.98 20.49
C LEU A 184 -0.38 0.91 20.10
N ALA A 185 0.28 0.30 21.08
CA ALA A 185 1.17 -0.83 20.84
C ALA A 185 0.42 -1.97 20.16
N SER A 186 -0.82 -2.24 20.59
CA SER A 186 -1.66 -3.26 19.96
C SER A 186 -2.02 -2.89 18.52
N ALA A 187 -2.36 -1.64 18.24
CA ALA A 187 -2.63 -1.16 16.89
C ALA A 187 -1.39 -1.25 15.98
N PHE A 188 -0.22 -0.87 16.48
CA PHE A 188 1.04 -0.94 15.74
C PHE A 188 1.43 -2.39 15.42
N VAL A 189 1.40 -3.29 16.42
CA VAL A 189 1.68 -4.71 16.19
C VAL A 189 0.67 -5.31 15.21
N ALA A 190 -0.61 -4.96 15.31
CA ALA A 190 -1.62 -5.40 14.35
C ALA A 190 -1.26 -4.98 12.92
N ARG A 191 -0.94 -3.70 12.69
CA ARG A 191 -0.51 -3.20 11.38
C ARG A 191 0.73 -3.93 10.87
N ALA A 192 1.78 -3.98 11.68
CA ALA A 192 3.06 -4.59 11.28
C ALA A 192 2.89 -6.10 10.99
N ALA A 193 2.15 -6.82 11.81
CA ALA A 193 1.87 -8.25 11.61
C ALA A 193 1.00 -8.48 10.36
N THR A 194 0.06 -7.58 10.06
CA THR A 194 -0.76 -7.67 8.84
C THR A 194 0.11 -7.56 7.59
N VAL A 195 1.02 -6.58 7.55
CA VAL A 195 1.98 -6.45 6.44
C VAL A 195 2.89 -7.67 6.32
N ALA A 196 3.41 -8.16 7.45
CA ALA A 196 4.23 -9.38 7.46
C ALA A 196 3.43 -10.62 7.01
N ALA A 197 2.13 -10.67 7.29
CA ALA A 197 1.24 -11.77 6.93
C ALA A 197 1.02 -11.92 5.42
N VAL A 198 1.23 -10.84 4.64
CA VAL A 198 1.21 -10.90 3.17
C VAL A 198 2.28 -11.87 2.65
N LEU A 199 3.48 -11.86 3.24
CA LEU A 199 4.58 -12.75 2.88
C LEU A 199 4.60 -14.05 3.68
N ARG A 200 4.12 -14.01 4.93
CA ARG A 200 4.08 -15.16 5.84
C ARG A 200 2.68 -15.32 6.44
N PRO A 201 1.76 -16.01 5.74
CA PRO A 201 0.36 -16.13 6.16
C PRO A 201 0.14 -16.65 7.59
N SER A 202 1.09 -17.39 8.15
CA SER A 202 1.04 -17.88 9.54
C SER A 202 1.04 -16.77 10.60
N LEU A 203 1.36 -15.52 10.24
CA LEU A 203 1.28 -14.35 11.14
C LEU A 203 -0.12 -13.72 11.17
N ARG A 204 -1.05 -14.13 10.29
CA ARG A 204 -2.41 -13.58 10.25
C ARG A 204 -3.18 -13.74 11.58
N PRO A 205 -3.10 -14.88 12.32
CA PRO A 205 -3.72 -14.99 13.63
C PRO A 205 -3.19 -13.97 14.65
N LEU A 206 -1.88 -13.68 14.63
CA LEU A 206 -1.25 -12.67 15.48
C LEU A 206 -1.79 -11.27 15.14
N ALA A 207 -1.85 -10.94 13.86
CA ALA A 207 -2.41 -9.68 13.37
C ALA A 207 -3.86 -9.48 13.84
N MET A 208 -4.71 -10.50 13.66
CA MET A 208 -6.11 -10.46 14.07
C MET A 208 -6.29 -10.33 15.59
N ARG A 209 -5.47 -11.05 16.37
CA ARG A 209 -5.50 -10.96 17.84
C ARG A 209 -5.23 -9.55 18.34
N TYR A 210 -4.16 -8.92 17.83
CA TYR A 210 -3.77 -7.57 18.25
C TYR A 210 -4.73 -6.49 17.71
N ARG A 211 -5.29 -6.71 16.51
CA ARG A 211 -6.35 -5.87 15.95
C ARG A 211 -7.60 -5.87 16.83
N LEU A 212 -8.11 -7.06 17.16
CA LEU A 212 -9.27 -7.22 18.04
C LEU A 212 -9.04 -6.55 19.39
N ARG A 213 -7.87 -6.79 20.00
CA ARG A 213 -7.49 -6.16 21.28
C ARG A 213 -7.52 -4.64 21.20
N SER A 214 -6.91 -4.08 20.15
CA SER A 214 -6.88 -2.63 19.93
C SER A 214 -8.29 -2.06 19.74
N ILE A 215 -9.15 -2.70 18.93
CA ILE A 215 -10.55 -2.28 18.72
C ILE A 215 -11.35 -2.34 20.02
N GLN A 216 -11.21 -3.40 20.82
CA GLN A 216 -11.90 -3.52 22.12
C GLN A 216 -11.49 -2.38 23.07
N GLN A 217 -10.19 -2.08 23.15
CA GLN A 217 -9.68 -0.98 23.96
C GLN A 217 -10.17 0.38 23.45
N LEU A 218 -10.16 0.59 22.13
CA LEU A 218 -10.69 1.80 21.51
C LEU A 218 -12.17 1.96 21.87
N ARG A 219 -12.98 0.91 21.73
CA ARG A 219 -14.42 0.95 22.05
C ARG A 219 -14.68 1.34 23.50
N VAL A 220 -13.96 0.75 24.46
CA VAL A 220 -14.08 1.11 25.87
C VAL A 220 -13.73 2.58 26.09
N LYS A 221 -12.67 3.07 25.45
CA LYS A 221 -12.29 4.49 25.54
C LYS A 221 -13.34 5.39 24.91
N LEU A 222 -13.87 5.05 23.73
CA LEU A 222 -14.92 5.85 23.07
C LEU A 222 -16.20 5.93 23.90
N LEU A 223 -16.57 4.88 24.63
CA LEU A 223 -17.77 4.84 25.47
C LEU A 223 -17.62 5.59 26.80
N ASN A 224 -16.40 5.69 27.33
CA ASN A 224 -16.14 6.27 28.65
C ASN A 224 -15.70 7.74 28.60
N ASN A 225 -15.59 8.34 27.40
CA ASN A 225 -14.99 9.66 27.23
C ASN A 225 -16.07 10.74 27.13
N ASP A 226 -16.60 11.17 28.28
CA ASP A 226 -17.73 12.10 28.34
C ASP A 226 -17.35 13.59 28.28
N SER A 227 -16.06 13.97 28.29
CA SER A 227 -15.72 15.41 28.43
C SER A 227 -14.27 15.84 28.15
N HIS A 228 -13.33 14.93 27.89
CA HIS A 228 -11.93 15.28 27.66
C HIS A 228 -11.56 14.94 26.22
N GLY A 229 -11.34 15.97 25.40
CA GLY A 229 -11.19 15.89 23.95
C GLY A 229 -10.46 14.69 23.40
N TRP A 230 -10.89 14.26 22.21
CA TRP A 230 -10.21 13.26 21.41
C TRP A 230 -8.72 13.58 21.29
N SER A 231 -7.86 12.81 21.96
CA SER A 231 -6.41 12.99 21.89
C SER A 231 -5.87 12.56 20.53
N ASP A 232 -4.75 13.14 20.09
CA ASP A 232 -3.97 12.69 18.93
C ASP A 232 -3.65 11.19 18.96
N LEU A 233 -3.55 10.61 20.16
CA LEU A 233 -3.37 9.19 20.36
C LEU A 233 -4.55 8.37 19.78
N PHE A 234 -5.79 8.83 19.92
CA PHE A 234 -6.95 8.14 19.32
C PHE A 234 -6.88 8.15 17.80
N LEU A 235 -6.55 9.31 17.21
CA LEU A 235 -6.38 9.45 15.77
C LEU A 235 -5.29 8.51 15.27
N LEU A 236 -4.13 8.48 15.94
CA LEU A 236 -3.05 7.58 15.60
C LEU A 236 -3.45 6.10 15.70
N GLN A 237 -4.19 5.69 16.74
CA GLN A 237 -4.71 4.33 16.88
C GLN A 237 -5.57 3.93 15.69
N ILE A 238 -6.51 4.80 15.30
CA ILE A 238 -7.45 4.55 14.21
C ILE A 238 -6.74 4.56 12.86
N VAL A 239 -5.74 5.44 12.64
CA VAL A 239 -4.90 5.43 11.44
C VAL A 239 -4.15 4.09 11.30
N MET A 240 -3.61 3.55 12.39
CA MET A 240 -2.91 2.26 12.37
C MET A 240 -3.85 1.10 12.06
N LEU A 241 -5.05 1.09 12.65
CA LEU A 241 -6.09 0.10 12.35
C LEU A 241 -6.57 0.22 10.90
N HIS A 242 -6.82 1.43 10.41
CA HIS A 242 -7.20 1.70 9.03
C HIS A 242 -6.17 1.10 8.04
N LYS A 243 -4.87 1.35 8.26
CA LYS A 243 -3.81 0.77 7.44
C LYS A 243 -3.79 -0.76 7.47
N ALA A 244 -4.08 -1.37 8.62
CA ALA A 244 -4.17 -2.83 8.71
C ALA A 244 -5.34 -3.37 7.88
N GLU A 245 -6.52 -2.74 7.93
CA GLU A 245 -7.68 -3.16 7.11
C GLU A 245 -7.43 -3.00 5.61
N ILE A 246 -6.71 -1.95 5.18
CA ILE A 246 -6.38 -1.75 3.76
C ILE A 246 -5.50 -2.89 3.25
N VAL A 247 -4.45 -3.25 4.00
CA VAL A 247 -3.53 -4.33 3.60
C VAL A 247 -4.22 -5.69 3.56
N ASP A 248 -5.17 -5.94 4.46
CA ASP A 248 -6.03 -7.13 4.44
C ASP A 248 -7.18 -7.05 3.42
N GLN A 249 -7.26 -5.96 2.64
CA GLN A 249 -8.30 -5.72 1.64
C GLN A 249 -9.74 -5.73 2.21
N ASN A 250 -9.89 -5.36 3.49
CA ASN A 250 -11.19 -5.25 4.15
C ASN A 250 -11.79 -3.86 3.93
N LEU A 251 -12.38 -3.66 2.75
CA LEU A 251 -12.93 -2.37 2.32
C LEU A 251 -13.96 -1.80 3.31
N GLN A 252 -14.84 -2.64 3.85
CA GLN A 252 -15.92 -2.18 4.74
C GLN A 252 -15.36 -1.63 6.06
N ALA A 253 -14.39 -2.31 6.66
CA ALA A 253 -13.75 -1.83 7.88
C ALA A 253 -12.87 -0.60 7.59
N ALA A 254 -12.13 -0.59 6.49
CA ALA A 254 -11.33 0.56 6.07
C ALA A 254 -12.20 1.82 5.89
N ALA A 255 -13.32 1.72 5.17
CA ALA A 255 -14.27 2.83 4.99
C ALA A 255 -14.90 3.28 6.32
N THR A 256 -15.11 2.36 7.26
CA THR A 256 -15.61 2.70 8.60
C THR A 256 -14.57 3.50 9.38
N HIS A 257 -13.29 3.09 9.37
CA HIS A 257 -12.23 3.86 9.99
C HIS A 257 -12.01 5.23 9.34
N ALA A 258 -12.08 5.32 8.01
CA ALA A 258 -11.98 6.60 7.29
C ALA A 258 -13.08 7.60 7.71
N ARG A 259 -14.34 7.14 7.80
CA ARG A 259 -15.47 7.98 8.28
C ARG A 259 -15.27 8.45 9.71
N VAL A 260 -14.83 7.56 10.60
CA VAL A 260 -14.53 7.93 11.99
C VAL A 260 -13.39 8.95 12.04
N LEU A 261 -12.31 8.76 11.26
CA LEU A 261 -11.20 9.71 11.20
C LEU A 261 -11.66 11.09 10.73
N GLN A 262 -12.41 11.18 9.63
CA GLN A 262 -12.94 12.45 9.14
C GLN A 262 -13.76 13.17 10.22
N HIS A 263 -14.70 12.46 10.85
CA HIS A 263 -15.52 13.04 11.92
C HIS A 263 -14.67 13.55 13.08
N LEU A 264 -13.69 12.76 13.54
CA LEU A 264 -12.82 13.15 14.64
C LEU A 264 -11.91 14.35 14.30
N PHE A 265 -11.40 14.43 13.07
CA PHE A 265 -10.64 15.59 12.62
C PHE A 265 -11.50 16.86 12.58
N GLN A 266 -12.72 16.77 12.05
CA GLN A 266 -13.68 17.88 11.99
C GLN A 266 -14.08 18.34 13.39
N GLU A 267 -14.42 17.42 14.29
CA GLU A 267 -14.79 17.73 15.67
C GLU A 267 -13.63 18.35 16.45
N ARG A 268 -12.40 17.84 16.32
CA ARG A 268 -11.25 18.46 16.98
C ARG A 268 -10.97 19.87 16.48
N GLN A 269 -11.08 20.10 15.18
CA GLN A 269 -10.97 21.44 14.65
C GLN A 269 -12.05 22.35 15.25
N ARG A 270 -13.31 21.89 15.30
CA ARG A 270 -14.42 22.67 15.86
C ARG A 270 -14.20 23.02 17.33
N MET A 271 -13.72 22.06 18.12
CA MET A 271 -13.56 22.20 19.58
C MET A 271 -12.30 22.97 19.97
N TYR A 272 -11.18 22.76 19.27
CA TYR A 272 -9.86 23.27 19.68
C TYR A 272 -9.21 24.23 18.68
N GLY A 273 -9.82 24.45 17.51
CA GLY A 273 -9.26 25.29 16.46
C GLY A 273 -7.95 24.76 15.86
N THR A 274 -7.58 23.50 16.12
CA THR A 274 -6.30 22.90 15.73
C THR A 274 -6.49 21.60 14.96
N ILE A 275 -5.55 21.29 14.07
CA ILE A 275 -5.51 20.06 13.25
C ILE A 275 -4.10 19.48 13.34
N GLU A 276 -3.99 18.19 13.64
CA GLU A 276 -2.73 17.47 13.53
C GLU A 276 -2.53 17.05 12.07
N TYR A 277 -1.73 17.83 11.35
CA TYR A 277 -1.54 17.70 9.91
C TYR A 277 -0.75 16.46 9.50
N THR A 278 0.10 15.91 10.36
CA THR A 278 0.88 14.70 10.10
C THR A 278 -0.02 13.46 10.04
N LEU A 279 -0.95 13.35 10.99
CA LEU A 279 -1.95 12.30 11.07
C LEU A 279 -2.97 12.45 9.96
N LEU A 280 -3.39 13.68 9.63
CA LEU A 280 -4.26 13.94 8.48
C LEU A 280 -3.58 13.50 7.17
N GLN A 281 -2.30 13.82 6.98
CA GLN A 281 -1.53 13.35 5.83
C GLN A 281 -1.51 11.82 5.75
N TYR A 282 -1.29 11.11 6.86
CA TYR A 282 -1.32 9.65 6.88
C TYR A 282 -2.71 9.08 6.58
N ALA A 283 -3.79 9.72 7.07
CA ALA A 283 -5.15 9.30 6.78
C ALA A 283 -5.48 9.46 5.29
N LEU A 284 -5.21 10.64 4.71
CA LEU A 284 -5.44 10.93 3.30
C LEU A 284 -4.64 10.03 2.37
N TRP A 285 -3.36 9.78 2.69
CA TRP A 285 -2.53 8.87 1.91
C TRP A 285 -3.08 7.44 1.93
N SER A 286 -3.47 6.95 3.11
CA SER A 286 -4.02 5.59 3.25
C SER A 286 -5.34 5.44 2.51
N GLU A 287 -6.19 6.45 2.57
CA GLU A 287 -7.44 6.48 1.84
C GLU A 287 -7.23 6.52 0.31
N SER A 288 -6.24 7.29 -0.16
CA SER A 288 -5.93 7.32 -1.60
C SER A 288 -5.53 5.94 -2.14
N GLN A 289 -4.86 5.11 -1.33
CA GLN A 289 -4.58 3.71 -1.68
C GLN A 289 -5.86 2.90 -1.77
N VAL A 290 -6.71 2.92 -0.73
CA VAL A 290 -7.93 2.10 -0.69
C VAL A 290 -8.89 2.48 -1.82
N CYS A 291 -9.14 3.76 -2.02
CA CYS A 291 -10.06 4.23 -3.05
C CYS A 291 -9.55 3.87 -4.46
N THR A 292 -8.23 3.81 -4.68
CA THR A 292 -7.67 3.40 -5.98
C THR A 292 -7.74 1.89 -6.18
N ILE A 293 -7.46 1.09 -5.14
CA ILE A 293 -7.58 -0.39 -5.20
C ILE A 293 -9.01 -0.80 -5.53
N PHE A 294 -9.99 -0.21 -4.84
CA PHE A 294 -11.38 -0.61 -4.92
C PHE A 294 -12.20 0.22 -5.91
N MET A 295 -11.62 1.28 -6.49
CA MET A 295 -12.33 2.29 -7.28
C MET A 295 -13.57 2.80 -6.54
N SER A 296 -13.43 3.09 -5.23
CA SER A 296 -14.51 3.52 -4.35
C SER A 296 -14.46 5.03 -4.09
N PRO A 297 -15.60 5.67 -3.78
CA PRO A 297 -15.61 7.09 -3.43
C PRO A 297 -14.64 7.44 -2.30
N PHE A 298 -14.06 8.63 -2.37
CA PHE A 298 -13.25 9.21 -1.29
C PHE A 298 -14.18 9.70 -0.17
N THR A 299 -13.90 9.32 1.07
CA THR A 299 -14.71 9.64 2.25
C THR A 299 -14.48 11.10 2.64
N PHE A 300 -13.22 11.52 2.76
CA PHE A 300 -12.88 12.88 3.15
C PHE A 300 -13.35 13.90 2.10
N GLU A 301 -13.84 15.06 2.58
CA GLU A 301 -14.30 16.15 1.72
C GLU A 301 -13.13 16.87 1.04
N VAL A 302 -12.79 16.40 -0.16
CA VAL A 302 -11.65 16.88 -0.96
C VAL A 302 -12.00 17.89 -2.05
N GLU A 303 -13.29 18.23 -2.23
CA GLU A 303 -13.75 19.22 -3.19
C GLU A 303 -13.14 20.62 -2.95
N PRO A 304 -13.15 21.54 -3.92
CA PRO A 304 -12.58 22.90 -3.75
C PRO A 304 -13.10 23.65 -2.52
N ASP A 305 -14.36 23.43 -2.16
CA ASP A 305 -15.03 23.96 -0.98
C ASP A 305 -15.12 22.95 0.18
N GLY A 306 -14.54 21.76 0.02
CA GLY A 306 -14.52 20.69 1.00
C GLY A 306 -13.67 21.01 2.22
N TRP A 307 -13.98 20.35 3.33
CA TRP A 307 -13.31 20.55 4.61
C TRP A 307 -11.78 20.42 4.54
N VAL A 308 -11.25 19.42 3.83
CA VAL A 308 -9.78 19.20 3.75
C VAL A 308 -9.10 20.38 3.10
N VAL A 309 -9.64 20.85 1.98
CA VAL A 309 -9.03 21.92 1.18
C VAL A 309 -9.04 23.25 1.93
N LYS A 310 -10.17 23.61 2.54
CA LYS A 310 -10.29 24.80 3.39
C LYS A 310 -9.23 24.84 4.48
N ASN A 311 -8.94 23.69 5.09
CA ASN A 311 -8.03 23.58 6.23
C ASN A 311 -6.55 23.45 5.87
N MET A 312 -6.26 22.96 4.67
CA MET A 312 -4.90 22.85 4.17
C MET A 312 -4.44 24.10 3.41
N GLN A 313 -5.38 24.96 3.00
CA GLN A 313 -5.12 26.08 2.08
C GLN A 313 -3.98 27.01 2.55
N ALA A 314 -3.95 27.39 3.84
CA ALA A 314 -2.90 28.28 4.37
C ALA A 314 -1.51 27.64 4.32
N LEU A 315 -1.42 26.34 4.61
CA LEU A 315 -0.17 25.57 4.52
C LEU A 315 0.25 25.39 3.08
N TRP A 316 -0.68 25.08 2.19
CA TRP A 316 -0.40 24.98 0.76
C TRP A 316 0.06 26.29 0.17
N ALA A 317 -0.57 27.42 0.51
CA ALA A 317 -0.13 28.74 0.08
C ALA A 317 1.29 29.06 0.56
N SER A 318 1.61 28.69 1.80
CA SER A 318 2.95 28.88 2.37
C SER A 318 4.00 28.00 1.66
N ALA A 319 3.68 26.74 1.40
CA ALA A 319 4.55 25.82 0.63
C ALA A 319 4.78 26.32 -0.80
N LEU A 320 3.73 26.80 -1.47
CA LEU A 320 3.82 27.36 -2.80
C LEU A 320 4.66 28.64 -2.82
N LYS A 321 4.62 29.48 -1.77
CA LYS A 321 5.50 30.64 -1.64
C LYS A 321 6.97 30.23 -1.58
N GLU A 322 7.29 29.19 -0.81
CA GLU A 322 8.65 28.62 -0.74
C GLU A 322 9.08 28.07 -2.10
N LEU A 323 8.23 27.28 -2.76
CA LEU A 323 8.51 26.72 -4.08
C LEU A 323 8.69 27.80 -5.17
N ASN A 324 7.87 28.84 -5.16
CA ASN A 324 7.98 29.96 -6.11
C ASN A 324 9.29 30.75 -5.96
N SER A 325 9.93 30.70 -4.79
CA SER A 325 11.24 31.32 -4.58
C SER A 325 12.38 30.59 -5.31
N LEU A 326 12.14 29.38 -5.81
CA LEU A 326 13.11 28.56 -6.54
C LEU A 326 12.94 28.76 -8.05
N PRO A 327 13.85 29.48 -8.75
CA PRO A 327 13.70 29.75 -10.19
C PRO A 327 13.54 28.50 -11.06
N PRO A 328 14.28 27.39 -10.84
CA PRO A 328 14.09 26.17 -11.63
C PRO A 328 12.68 25.58 -11.48
N TRP A 329 12.08 25.69 -10.30
CA TRP A 329 10.74 25.13 -10.06
C TRP A 329 9.65 25.93 -10.76
N ARG A 330 9.78 27.27 -10.86
CA ARG A 330 8.81 28.10 -11.60
C ARG A 330 8.74 27.73 -13.08
N ALA A 331 9.88 27.50 -13.71
CA ALA A 331 9.94 27.04 -15.10
C ALA A 331 9.29 25.66 -15.27
N LEU A 332 9.58 24.73 -14.36
CA LEU A 332 8.96 23.39 -14.38
C LEU A 332 7.44 23.43 -14.20
N ARG A 333 6.94 24.36 -13.37
CA ARG A 333 5.50 24.56 -13.19
C ARG A 333 4.83 25.16 -14.43
N ALA A 334 5.46 26.15 -15.07
CA ALA A 334 4.96 26.72 -16.32
C ALA A 334 4.89 25.64 -17.42
N GLU A 335 5.95 24.83 -17.57
CA GLU A 335 5.98 23.69 -18.48
C GLU A 335 4.88 22.64 -18.16
N ALA A 336 4.56 22.46 -16.86
CA ALA A 336 3.49 21.56 -16.46
C ALA A 336 2.10 22.03 -16.94
N GLU A 337 1.90 23.33 -17.14
CA GLU A 337 0.64 23.92 -17.58
C GLU A 337 0.60 24.13 -19.11
N GLU A 338 1.63 24.78 -19.66
CA GLU A 338 1.73 25.11 -21.08
C GLU A 338 1.96 23.88 -21.96
N GLY A 339 2.62 22.86 -21.42
CA GLY A 339 2.92 21.61 -22.12
C GLY A 339 1.82 20.55 -22.02
N LEU A 340 0.62 20.88 -21.53
CA LEU A 340 -0.50 19.94 -21.44
C LEU A 340 -1.13 19.73 -22.82
N ASP A 341 -1.36 18.47 -23.21
CA ASP A 341 -2.00 18.14 -24.48
C ASP A 341 -3.43 18.71 -24.57
N ASN A 342 -3.79 19.22 -25.75
CA ASN A 342 -5.10 19.82 -26.02
C ASN A 342 -6.24 18.81 -25.94
N CYS A 343 -5.97 17.51 -26.06
CA CYS A 343 -6.98 16.46 -25.91
C CYS A 343 -7.47 16.30 -24.46
N VAL A 344 -6.77 16.89 -23.47
CA VAL A 344 -7.19 16.93 -22.07
C VAL A 344 -8.21 18.08 -21.92
N GLU A 345 -9.48 17.74 -22.09
CA GLU A 345 -10.59 18.68 -22.09
C GLU A 345 -11.33 18.72 -20.74
N GLY A 346 -11.94 19.87 -20.45
CA GLY A 346 -12.65 20.12 -19.19
C GLY A 346 -11.76 20.72 -18.11
N ALA A 347 -12.31 21.68 -17.37
CA ALA A 347 -11.57 22.43 -16.35
C ALA A 347 -11.00 21.50 -15.26
N ASP A 348 -11.81 20.54 -14.80
CA ASP A 348 -11.42 19.60 -13.74
C ASP A 348 -10.28 18.67 -14.20
N LEU A 349 -10.43 18.05 -15.37
CA LEU A 349 -9.42 17.12 -15.90
C LEU A 349 -8.09 17.83 -16.16
N ARG A 350 -8.12 19.03 -16.73
CA ARG A 350 -6.93 19.86 -16.90
C ARG A 350 -6.28 20.18 -15.55
N ALA A 351 -7.06 20.59 -14.55
CA ALA A 351 -6.55 20.86 -13.22
C ALA A 351 -5.90 19.61 -12.59
N PHE A 352 -6.46 18.42 -12.79
CA PHE A 352 -5.86 17.17 -12.33
C PHE A 352 -4.50 16.94 -12.97
N PHE A 353 -4.41 16.97 -14.30
CA PHE A 353 -3.15 16.71 -15.00
C PHE A 353 -2.07 17.76 -14.72
N VAL A 354 -2.44 19.05 -14.66
CA VAL A 354 -1.49 20.12 -14.26
C VAL A 354 -0.98 19.86 -12.83
N SER A 355 -1.85 19.49 -11.90
CA SER A 355 -1.43 19.19 -10.53
C SER A 355 -0.52 17.95 -10.46
N ARG A 356 -0.82 16.89 -11.22
CA ARG A 356 0.00 15.68 -11.28
C ARG A 356 1.36 15.93 -11.92
N ARG A 357 1.41 16.66 -13.01
CA ARG A 357 2.67 17.11 -13.63
C ARG A 357 3.49 17.95 -12.66
N THR A 358 2.86 18.92 -11.98
CA THR A 358 3.55 19.78 -11.02
C THR A 358 4.11 18.99 -9.83
N THR A 359 3.33 18.08 -9.26
CA THR A 359 3.76 17.24 -8.13
C THR A 359 4.85 16.25 -8.55
N LEU A 360 4.75 15.64 -9.73
CA LEU A 360 5.81 14.79 -10.28
C LEU A 360 7.11 15.57 -10.51
N GLN A 361 7.06 16.75 -11.12
CA GLN A 361 8.25 17.58 -11.33
C GLN A 361 8.88 18.02 -10.00
N THR A 362 8.05 18.33 -8.99
CA THR A 362 8.52 18.64 -7.65
C THR A 362 9.24 17.43 -7.03
N TRP A 363 8.64 16.25 -7.13
CA TRP A 363 9.25 15.01 -6.63
C TRP A 363 10.55 14.66 -7.36
N LEU A 364 10.61 14.84 -8.69
CA LEU A 364 11.82 14.65 -9.48
C LEU A 364 12.92 15.63 -9.07
N TYR A 365 12.57 16.90 -8.85
CA TYR A 365 13.51 17.94 -8.46
C TYR A 365 14.13 17.68 -7.09
N PHE A 366 13.32 17.29 -6.10
CA PHE A 366 13.82 17.04 -4.74
C PHE A 366 14.31 15.60 -4.52
N GLY A 367 13.49 14.63 -4.85
CA GLY A 367 13.73 13.21 -4.59
C GLY A 367 14.86 12.63 -5.43
N VAL A 368 14.77 12.71 -6.76
CA VAL A 368 15.74 12.07 -7.66
C VAL A 368 17.09 12.79 -7.62
N ARG A 369 17.12 14.12 -7.46
CA ARG A 369 18.37 14.89 -7.36
C ARG A 369 18.98 14.91 -5.96
N GLY A 370 18.31 14.31 -4.96
CA GLY A 370 18.77 14.27 -3.57
C GLY A 370 18.85 15.64 -2.91
N MET A 371 18.04 16.60 -3.36
CA MET A 371 18.01 17.94 -2.77
C MET A 371 17.26 17.90 -1.44
N PRO A 372 17.72 18.66 -0.43
CA PRO A 372 16.97 18.78 0.83
C PRO A 372 15.60 19.40 0.55
N VAL A 373 14.56 18.84 1.15
CA VAL A 373 13.18 19.29 1.01
C VAL A 373 12.64 19.66 2.38
N SER A 374 11.98 20.81 2.48
CA SER A 374 11.37 21.24 3.74
C SER A 374 10.19 20.33 4.10
N PRO A 375 9.90 20.13 5.40
CA PRO A 375 8.71 19.39 5.82
C PRO A 375 7.42 19.97 5.24
N LEU A 376 7.36 21.29 5.06
CA LEU A 376 6.21 22.00 4.50
C LEU A 376 5.98 21.63 3.03
N ILE A 377 7.04 21.58 2.21
CA ILE A 377 6.95 21.14 0.81
C ILE A 377 6.54 19.67 0.72
N MET A 378 7.07 18.80 1.59
CA MET A 378 6.68 17.38 1.62
C MET A 378 5.22 17.19 2.03
N LEU A 379 4.74 17.97 3.00
CA LEU A 379 3.33 17.98 3.38
C LEU A 379 2.47 18.43 2.20
N TRP A 380 2.82 19.52 1.53
CA TRP A 380 2.11 20.00 0.33
C TRP A 380 2.10 18.94 -0.78
N LEU A 381 3.24 18.33 -1.10
CA LEU A 381 3.37 17.33 -2.16
C LEU A 381 2.43 16.14 -1.91
N SER A 382 2.52 15.56 -0.71
CA SER A 382 1.76 14.35 -0.36
C SER A 382 0.26 14.59 -0.21
N THR A 383 -0.13 15.71 0.43
CA THR A 383 -1.56 16.02 0.64
C THR A 383 -2.23 16.52 -0.64
N THR A 384 -1.54 17.32 -1.46
CA THR A 384 -2.03 17.72 -2.79
C THR A 384 -2.23 16.49 -3.67
N ALA A 385 -1.24 15.59 -3.75
CA ALA A 385 -1.36 14.35 -4.53
C ALA A 385 -2.55 13.48 -4.07
N SER A 386 -2.76 13.35 -2.76
CA SER A 386 -3.87 12.56 -2.21
C SER A 386 -5.24 13.19 -2.45
N VAL A 387 -5.36 14.51 -2.29
CA VAL A 387 -6.60 15.27 -2.56
C VAL A 387 -6.98 15.18 -4.04
N GLN A 388 -6.01 15.37 -4.94
CA GLN A 388 -6.28 15.25 -6.38
C GLN A 388 -6.62 13.82 -6.78
N GLN A 389 -5.97 12.81 -6.19
CA GLN A 389 -6.36 11.41 -6.38
C GLN A 389 -7.85 11.20 -6.02
N GLY A 390 -8.29 11.70 -4.87
CA GLY A 390 -9.70 11.61 -4.46
C GLY A 390 -10.67 12.27 -5.44
N ARG A 391 -10.34 13.47 -5.94
CA ARG A 391 -11.15 14.16 -6.96
C ARG A 391 -11.18 13.41 -8.29
N MET A 392 -10.04 12.90 -8.74
CA MET A 392 -9.94 12.10 -9.97
C MET A 392 -10.79 10.83 -9.87
N ILE A 393 -10.83 10.15 -8.71
CA ILE A 393 -11.67 8.95 -8.51
C ILE A 393 -13.15 9.33 -8.62
N LYS A 394 -13.58 10.41 -7.98
CA LYS A 394 -14.96 10.89 -8.09
C LYS A 394 -15.32 11.24 -9.53
N HIS A 395 -14.42 11.91 -10.25
CA HIS A 395 -14.59 12.26 -11.65
C HIS A 395 -14.72 11.00 -12.53
N TYR A 396 -13.85 10.02 -12.32
CA TYR A 396 -13.91 8.73 -13.00
C TYR A 396 -15.24 8.03 -12.77
N LEU A 397 -15.72 7.95 -11.52
CA LEU A 397 -17.00 7.32 -11.19
C LEU A 397 -18.17 8.03 -11.88
N ASN A 398 -18.13 9.36 -11.96
CA ASN A 398 -19.12 10.12 -12.70
C ASN A 398 -19.04 9.85 -14.21
N ALA A 399 -17.85 9.80 -14.80
CA ALA A 399 -17.65 9.49 -16.21
C ALA A 399 -18.16 8.08 -16.58
N VAL A 400 -17.93 7.09 -15.72
CA VAL A 400 -18.49 5.73 -15.88
C VAL A 400 -20.02 5.76 -15.87
N ARG A 401 -20.62 6.47 -14.90
CA ARG A 401 -22.07 6.60 -14.80
C ARG A 401 -22.66 7.28 -16.05
N GLN A 402 -22.09 8.40 -16.48
CA GLN A 402 -22.54 9.14 -17.67
C GLN A 402 -22.43 8.30 -18.95
N ALA A 403 -21.32 7.59 -19.15
CA ALA A 403 -21.15 6.69 -20.29
C ALA A 403 -22.23 5.57 -20.29
N SER A 404 -22.55 5.02 -19.11
CA SER A 404 -23.57 3.97 -18.99
C SER A 404 -24.99 4.47 -19.25
N GLU A 405 -25.36 5.63 -18.70
CA GLU A 405 -26.69 6.24 -18.88
C GLU A 405 -26.95 6.57 -20.36
N GLN A 406 -25.95 7.12 -21.05
CA GLN A 406 -26.05 7.46 -22.47
C GLN A 406 -26.07 6.22 -23.39
N THR A 407 -25.43 5.12 -22.98
CA THR A 407 -25.46 3.86 -23.75
C THR A 407 -26.82 3.15 -23.62
N CYS A 408 -27.47 3.22 -22.46
CA CYS A 408 -28.75 2.53 -22.21
C CYS A 408 -29.98 3.21 -22.85
N CYS A 409 -29.96 4.54 -23.01
CA CYS A 409 -31.13 5.29 -23.48
C CYS A 409 -31.24 5.41 -25.02
N ASN A 410 -30.17 5.07 -25.76
CA ASN A 410 -30.09 5.29 -27.21
C ASN A 410 -30.45 4.05 -28.03
N GLY A 411 -31.65 3.52 -27.79
CA GLY A 411 -32.24 2.43 -28.58
C GLY A 411 -32.44 2.76 -30.06
N GLU A 412 -32.56 4.03 -30.46
CA GLU A 412 -32.69 4.42 -31.87
C GLU A 412 -32.06 5.79 -32.18
N LYS A 413 -30.96 5.77 -32.96
CA LYS A 413 -30.49 6.81 -33.90
C LYS A 413 -30.52 8.28 -33.44
N SER A 414 -29.42 8.72 -32.82
CA SER A 414 -28.96 10.12 -32.90
C SER A 414 -27.44 10.15 -33.13
N LYS A 415 -27.01 10.54 -34.34
CA LYS A 415 -25.59 10.76 -34.69
C LYS A 415 -24.93 11.93 -33.91
N ARG A 416 -25.69 12.70 -33.12
CA ARG A 416 -25.15 13.76 -32.26
C ARG A 416 -24.64 13.25 -30.91
N ASP A 417 -25.04 12.07 -30.46
CA ASP A 417 -24.70 11.56 -29.12
C ASP A 417 -23.37 10.77 -29.05
N SER A 418 -22.77 10.43 -30.19
CA SER A 418 -21.54 9.63 -30.21
C SER A 418 -20.32 10.40 -29.69
N SER A 419 -20.28 11.73 -29.91
CA SER A 419 -19.15 12.57 -29.48
C SER A 419 -19.09 12.74 -27.96
N ASP A 420 -20.25 12.79 -27.30
CA ASP A 420 -20.33 13.00 -25.85
C ASP A 420 -19.99 11.72 -25.09
N VAL A 421 -20.49 10.57 -25.55
CA VAL A 421 -20.15 9.25 -24.99
C VAL A 421 -18.65 8.98 -25.11
N GLN A 422 -18.06 9.32 -26.26
CA GLN A 422 -16.63 9.17 -26.49
C GLN A 422 -15.80 10.02 -25.52
N CYS A 423 -16.20 11.28 -25.30
CA CYS A 423 -15.56 12.15 -24.32
C CYS A 423 -15.52 11.50 -22.93
N TRP A 424 -16.59 10.81 -22.49
CA TRP A 424 -16.60 10.10 -21.22
C TRP A 424 -15.63 8.91 -21.18
N TYR A 425 -15.52 8.12 -22.24
CA TYR A 425 -14.53 7.04 -22.31
C TYR A 425 -13.09 7.57 -22.32
N VAL A 426 -12.85 8.69 -23.02
CA VAL A 426 -11.55 9.39 -23.03
C VAL A 426 -11.13 9.79 -21.63
N GLN A 427 -12.03 10.42 -20.88
CA GLN A 427 -11.78 10.80 -19.49
C GLN A 427 -11.50 9.57 -18.62
N GLN A 428 -12.23 8.47 -18.82
CA GLN A 428 -12.00 7.23 -18.08
C GLN A 428 -10.59 6.67 -18.32
N TYR A 429 -10.17 6.47 -19.57
CA TYR A 429 -8.87 5.87 -19.83
C TYR A 429 -7.70 6.82 -19.48
N LEU A 430 -7.88 8.15 -19.59
CA LEU A 430 -6.89 9.13 -19.16
C LEU A 430 -6.64 9.02 -17.65
N ILE A 431 -7.71 8.96 -16.85
CA ILE A 431 -7.62 8.85 -15.39
C ILE A 431 -7.04 7.49 -14.97
N LEU A 432 -7.49 6.40 -15.60
CA LEU A 432 -6.98 5.06 -15.31
C LEU A 432 -5.49 4.92 -15.63
N ALA A 433 -5.04 5.45 -16.78
CA ALA A 433 -3.62 5.49 -17.14
C ALA A 433 -2.82 6.32 -16.13
N GLU A 434 -3.35 7.47 -15.70
CA GLU A 434 -2.71 8.30 -14.68
C GLU A 434 -2.58 7.59 -13.32
N PHE A 435 -3.59 6.81 -12.92
CA PHE A 435 -3.52 5.99 -11.69
C PHE A 435 -2.46 4.90 -11.78
N ILE A 436 -2.38 4.16 -12.89
CA ILE A 436 -1.35 3.14 -13.10
C ILE A 436 0.03 3.77 -13.06
N TRP A 437 0.22 4.88 -13.78
CA TRP A 437 1.51 5.55 -13.84
C TRP A 437 1.95 6.09 -12.48
N THR A 438 1.02 6.70 -11.74
CA THR A 438 1.33 7.24 -10.40
C THR A 438 1.57 6.13 -9.38
N HIS A 439 0.87 5.00 -9.53
CA HIS A 439 1.18 3.81 -8.75
C HIS A 439 2.65 3.43 -8.91
N HIS A 440 3.11 3.28 -10.14
CA HIS A 440 4.50 2.91 -10.42
C HIS A 440 5.55 3.95 -10.00
N THR A 441 5.23 5.26 -10.05
CA THR A 441 6.20 6.31 -9.68
C THR A 441 6.27 6.59 -8.18
N SER A 442 5.13 6.55 -7.48
CA SER A 442 5.01 7.19 -6.16
C SER A 442 4.27 6.34 -5.11
N TYR A 443 3.34 5.49 -5.51
CA TYR A 443 2.44 4.78 -4.57
C TYR A 443 2.70 3.28 -4.41
N LYS A 444 3.55 2.69 -5.26
CA LYS A 444 3.95 1.28 -5.19
C LYS A 444 4.73 0.99 -3.91
N VAL A 445 4.22 0.09 -3.07
CA VAL A 445 4.93 -0.35 -1.85
C VAL A 445 5.30 -1.81 -2.01
N GLU A 446 6.45 -2.05 -2.64
CA GLU A 446 6.94 -3.39 -2.91
C GLU A 446 7.82 -3.91 -1.77
N ILE A 447 7.41 -5.02 -1.15
CA ILE A 447 8.17 -5.72 -0.12
C ILE A 447 8.50 -7.12 -0.62
N CYS A 448 9.79 -7.42 -0.74
CA CYS A 448 10.27 -8.74 -1.19
C CYS A 448 9.64 -9.18 -2.54
N GLY A 449 9.44 -8.24 -3.47
CA GLY A 449 8.83 -8.50 -4.78
C GLY A 449 7.29 -8.57 -4.77
N VAL A 450 6.65 -8.36 -3.62
CA VAL A 450 5.18 -8.31 -3.50
C VAL A 450 4.74 -6.87 -3.28
N ASP A 451 3.87 -6.39 -4.15
CA ASP A 451 3.23 -5.09 -4.00
C ASP A 451 2.09 -5.17 -2.97
N LEU A 452 2.19 -4.42 -1.88
CA LEU A 452 1.17 -4.43 -0.83
C LEU A 452 -0.17 -3.86 -1.28
N PHE A 453 -0.16 -2.99 -2.29
CA PHE A 453 -1.33 -2.27 -2.79
C PHE A 453 -1.48 -2.52 -4.28
N ASP A 454 -1.47 -3.78 -4.71
CA ASP A 454 -1.53 -4.12 -6.13
C ASP A 454 -2.87 -3.72 -6.77
N VAL A 455 -2.87 -2.53 -7.38
CA VAL A 455 -4.01 -1.97 -8.14
C VAL A 455 -4.02 -2.43 -9.60
N VAL A 456 -2.89 -2.93 -10.10
CA VAL A 456 -2.59 -3.02 -11.54
C VAL A 456 -3.58 -3.94 -12.27
N PRO A 457 -3.91 -5.15 -11.79
CA PRO A 457 -4.83 -6.04 -12.50
C PRO A 457 -6.22 -5.43 -12.69
N THR A 458 -6.72 -4.70 -11.70
CA THR A 458 -8.04 -4.06 -11.75
C THR A 458 -8.05 -2.86 -12.67
N LEU A 459 -7.02 -2.00 -12.60
CA LEU A 459 -6.91 -0.82 -13.44
C LEU A 459 -6.68 -1.19 -14.91
N LEU A 460 -5.82 -2.16 -15.23
CA LEU A 460 -5.59 -2.60 -16.62
C LEU A 460 -6.86 -3.15 -17.27
N ARG A 461 -7.63 -3.96 -16.54
CA ARG A 461 -8.89 -4.50 -17.05
C ARG A 461 -9.90 -3.40 -17.38
N LYS A 462 -10.04 -2.42 -16.48
CA LYS A 462 -10.91 -1.24 -16.69
C LYS A 462 -10.39 -0.36 -17.83
N LEU A 463 -9.08 -0.21 -17.94
CA LEU A 463 -8.42 0.58 -18.98
C LEU A 463 -8.67 -0.02 -20.37
N ARG A 464 -8.49 -1.34 -20.50
CA ARG A 464 -8.80 -2.08 -21.73
C ARG A 464 -10.26 -1.91 -22.12
N ALA A 465 -11.18 -2.11 -21.19
CA ALA A 465 -12.61 -1.93 -21.46
C ALA A 465 -12.94 -0.52 -21.96
N ALA A 466 -12.40 0.54 -21.33
CA ALA A 466 -12.61 1.92 -21.78
C ALA A 466 -12.04 2.18 -23.19
N LEU A 467 -10.87 1.63 -23.51
CA LEU A 467 -10.23 1.76 -24.83
C LEU A 467 -10.91 0.96 -25.94
N GLU A 468 -11.54 -0.17 -25.62
CA GLU A 468 -12.31 -0.97 -26.57
C GLU A 468 -13.62 -0.29 -26.99
N HIS A 469 -14.18 0.58 -26.14
CA HIS A 469 -15.37 1.38 -26.47
C HIS A 469 -15.06 2.64 -27.29
N ASP A 470 -13.84 3.18 -27.16
CA ASP A 470 -13.35 4.32 -27.94
C ASP A 470 -12.67 3.82 -29.22
N LEU A 471 -13.41 3.61 -30.31
CA LEU A 471 -12.85 2.88 -31.45
C LEU A 471 -12.00 3.71 -32.41
N ASP A 472 -12.33 4.96 -32.77
CA ASP A 472 -11.59 5.69 -33.81
C ASP A 472 -11.91 7.21 -33.86
N SER A 473 -11.56 8.00 -32.83
CA SER A 473 -11.57 9.46 -32.98
C SER A 473 -10.20 10.02 -33.26
N SER A 474 -10.06 10.69 -34.40
CA SER A 474 -8.89 11.48 -34.76
C SER A 474 -8.56 12.56 -33.72
N LYS A 475 -9.55 13.05 -32.97
CA LYS A 475 -9.39 14.11 -31.96
C LYS A 475 -8.58 13.65 -30.74
N TYR A 476 -8.74 12.38 -30.32
CA TYR A 476 -8.19 11.87 -29.05
C TYR A 476 -7.04 10.87 -29.25
N GLN A 477 -6.41 10.86 -30.42
CA GLN A 477 -5.32 9.93 -30.74
C GLN A 477 -4.15 10.03 -29.75
N ASN A 478 -3.76 11.25 -29.34
CA ASN A 478 -2.69 11.45 -28.35
C ASN A 478 -3.05 10.85 -26.98
N ALA A 479 -4.29 11.06 -26.52
CA ALA A 479 -4.81 10.49 -25.29
C ALA A 479 -4.79 8.95 -25.33
N ARG A 480 -5.13 8.39 -26.49
CA ARG A 480 -5.13 6.95 -26.73
C ARG A 480 -3.71 6.38 -26.74
N VAL A 481 -2.74 7.05 -27.37
CA VAL A 481 -1.31 6.68 -27.29
C VAL A 481 -0.82 6.68 -25.86
N TRP A 482 -1.15 7.71 -25.07
CA TRP A 482 -0.80 7.76 -23.65
C TRP A 482 -1.33 6.54 -22.89
N ALA A 483 -2.63 6.26 -22.98
CA ALA A 483 -3.25 5.14 -22.30
C ALA A 483 -2.68 3.77 -22.73
N LEU A 484 -2.49 3.57 -24.04
CA LEU A 484 -1.91 2.36 -24.60
C LEU A 484 -0.45 2.18 -24.18
N PHE A 485 0.34 3.25 -24.16
CA PHE A 485 1.73 3.22 -23.72
C PHE A 485 1.82 2.78 -22.26
N ILE A 486 0.99 3.35 -21.37
CA ILE A 486 0.96 2.98 -19.96
C ILE A 486 0.56 1.51 -19.77
N GLY A 487 -0.46 1.05 -20.48
CA GLY A 487 -0.85 -0.36 -20.45
C GLY A 487 0.27 -1.29 -20.94
N ALA A 488 0.91 -0.96 -22.05
CA ALA A 488 1.99 -1.74 -22.66
C ALA A 488 3.25 -1.80 -21.78
N HIS A 489 3.60 -0.66 -21.16
CA HIS A 489 4.69 -0.55 -20.18
C HIS A 489 4.45 -1.45 -18.97
N THR A 490 3.20 -1.47 -18.50
CA THR A 490 2.79 -2.28 -17.36
C THR A 490 2.78 -3.78 -17.70
N GLU A 491 2.24 -4.19 -18.85
CA GLU A 491 2.31 -5.56 -19.36
C GLU A 491 3.77 -6.06 -19.42
N TRP A 492 4.67 -5.24 -19.98
CA TRP A 492 6.08 -5.58 -20.04
C TRP A 492 6.67 -5.71 -18.63
N SER A 493 6.44 -4.75 -17.74
CA SER A 493 6.94 -4.81 -16.37
C SER A 493 6.52 -6.09 -15.62
N ILE A 494 5.27 -6.55 -15.82
CA ILE A 494 4.78 -7.83 -15.29
C ILE A 494 5.55 -9.01 -15.90
N LEU A 495 5.76 -9.03 -17.21
CA LEU A 495 6.50 -10.09 -17.90
C LEU A 495 7.95 -10.20 -17.41
N LEU A 496 8.65 -9.07 -17.23
CA LEU A 496 10.02 -9.04 -16.69
C LEU A 496 10.08 -9.60 -15.27
N THR A 497 9.10 -9.25 -14.45
CA THR A 497 9.02 -9.74 -13.06
C THR A 497 8.79 -11.25 -13.03
N LYS A 498 7.87 -11.76 -13.86
CA LYS A 498 7.63 -13.21 -14.02
C LYS A 498 8.85 -13.96 -14.56
N GLN A 499 9.57 -13.39 -15.53
CA GLN A 499 10.78 -13.99 -16.09
C GLN A 499 11.91 -14.08 -15.06
N ARG A 500 12.12 -13.01 -14.27
CA ARG A 500 13.09 -13.03 -13.16
C ARG A 500 12.73 -14.05 -12.10
N GLY A 501 11.45 -14.16 -11.75
CA GLY A 501 10.93 -15.21 -10.87
C GLY A 501 11.26 -16.60 -11.41
N ARG A 502 10.91 -16.87 -12.68
CA ARG A 502 11.19 -18.17 -13.33
C ARG A 502 12.67 -18.49 -13.45
N GLN A 503 13.53 -17.51 -13.77
CA GLN A 503 14.98 -17.71 -13.83
C GLN A 503 15.58 -18.00 -12.45
N ALA A 504 15.08 -17.36 -11.39
CA ALA A 504 15.46 -17.67 -10.01
C ALA A 504 15.01 -19.09 -9.60
N THR A 505 13.84 -19.54 -10.07
CA THR A 505 13.36 -20.91 -9.84
C THR A 505 14.12 -21.95 -10.68
N LEU A 506 14.44 -21.66 -11.95
CA LEU A 506 15.16 -22.55 -12.87
C LEU A 506 16.62 -22.78 -12.47
N SER A 507 17.29 -21.73 -11.98
CA SER A 507 18.64 -21.86 -11.39
C SER A 507 18.62 -22.65 -10.07
N HIS A 508 17.46 -22.77 -9.41
CA HIS A 508 17.26 -23.67 -8.27
C HIS A 508 16.83 -25.10 -8.66
N LEU A 509 16.13 -25.26 -9.79
CA LEU A 509 15.64 -26.54 -10.31
C LEU A 509 16.71 -27.38 -11.01
N GLN A 510 17.83 -26.80 -11.46
CA GLN A 510 18.97 -27.57 -11.95
C GLN A 510 19.63 -28.48 -10.90
N ASN A 511 19.20 -28.43 -9.62
CA ASN A 511 19.67 -29.31 -8.55
C ASN A 511 18.62 -30.30 -8.02
N THR A 512 17.40 -30.31 -8.53
CA THR A 512 16.39 -31.29 -8.10
C THR A 512 15.41 -31.51 -9.25
N GLY A 513 15.58 -32.66 -9.91
CA GLY A 513 14.70 -33.13 -10.97
C GLY A 513 13.27 -33.31 -10.48
N GLU A 514 12.36 -33.24 -11.45
CA GLU A 514 10.91 -33.44 -11.37
C GLU A 514 10.07 -32.25 -10.90
N GLY A 515 9.01 -31.97 -11.67
CA GLY A 515 7.97 -31.00 -11.33
C GLY A 515 7.28 -30.41 -12.55
N ASN A 516 6.48 -31.23 -13.23
CA ASN A 516 5.69 -30.91 -14.41
C ASN A 516 4.37 -30.23 -13.99
N GLU A 517 4.38 -28.93 -13.69
CA GLU A 517 3.15 -28.15 -13.47
C GLU A 517 2.84 -27.29 -14.70
N LYS A 518 1.71 -27.59 -15.34
CA LYS A 518 1.18 -26.81 -16.45
C LYS A 518 0.76 -25.42 -15.96
N PRO A 519 1.23 -24.33 -16.58
CA PRO A 519 0.77 -22.98 -16.24
C PRO A 519 -0.70 -22.84 -16.60
N GLU A 520 -1.47 -22.14 -15.76
CA GLU A 520 -2.78 -21.62 -16.13
C GLU A 520 -2.67 -20.84 -17.44
N ASP A 521 -3.40 -21.34 -18.42
CA ASP A 521 -3.38 -20.93 -19.83
C ASP A 521 -4.12 -19.59 -20.00
N TYR A 522 -3.52 -18.51 -19.48
CA TYR A 522 -3.75 -17.20 -20.09
C TYR A 522 -3.11 -17.28 -21.46
N SER A 523 -3.93 -17.32 -22.52
CA SER A 523 -3.43 -17.32 -23.88
C SER A 523 -2.40 -16.19 -24.01
N GLN A 524 -1.21 -16.55 -24.49
CA GLN A 524 -0.06 -15.64 -24.55
C GLN A 524 -0.36 -14.37 -25.35
N ASP A 525 -1.40 -14.41 -26.20
CA ASP A 525 -1.95 -13.30 -26.98
C ASP A 525 -2.72 -12.27 -26.13
N ASP A 526 -3.42 -12.69 -25.07
CA ASP A 526 -4.15 -11.74 -24.20
C ASP A 526 -3.19 -10.93 -23.31
N ALA A 527 -1.98 -11.44 -23.08
CA ALA A 527 -0.96 -10.81 -22.22
C ALA A 527 -0.16 -9.66 -22.88
N ARG A 528 -0.40 -9.39 -24.17
CA ARG A 528 0.28 -8.35 -24.96
C ARG A 528 -0.70 -7.46 -25.71
N TRP A 529 -1.95 -7.39 -25.24
CA TRP A 529 -3.00 -6.64 -25.91
C TRP A 529 -2.63 -5.16 -26.04
N PHE A 530 -2.11 -4.54 -24.97
CA PHE A 530 -1.75 -3.13 -25.01
C PHE A 530 -0.54 -2.88 -25.92
N GLN A 531 0.47 -3.76 -25.92
CA GLN A 531 1.63 -3.66 -26.83
C GLN A 531 1.20 -3.71 -28.30
N CYS A 532 0.32 -4.65 -28.67
CA CYS A 532 -0.20 -4.78 -30.03
C CYS A 532 -1.00 -3.54 -30.44
N ARG A 533 -1.93 -3.09 -29.58
CA ARG A 533 -2.75 -1.90 -29.85
C ARG A 533 -1.92 -0.62 -29.93
N LEU A 534 -0.89 -0.48 -29.09
CA LEU A 534 0.05 0.64 -29.17
C LEU A 534 0.76 0.67 -30.52
N ALA A 535 1.24 -0.48 -31.01
CA ALA A 535 1.90 -0.56 -32.32
C ALA A 535 1.01 -0.05 -33.46
N ILE A 536 -0.25 -0.51 -33.46
CA ILE A 536 -1.25 -0.11 -34.44
C ILE A 536 -1.48 1.40 -34.36
N GLN A 537 -1.72 1.94 -33.16
CA GLN A 537 -2.03 3.35 -32.96
C GLN A 537 -0.87 4.26 -33.39
N VAL A 538 0.36 3.93 -32.98
CA VAL A 538 1.58 4.69 -33.28
C VAL A 538 1.83 4.72 -34.79
N ARG A 539 1.63 3.60 -35.50
CA ARG A 539 1.72 3.52 -36.96
C ARG A 539 0.63 4.29 -37.70
N GLN A 540 -0.62 4.21 -37.23
CA GLN A 540 -1.73 4.99 -37.79
C GLN A 540 -1.49 6.50 -37.70
N MET A 541 -0.75 6.94 -36.68
CA MET A 541 -0.35 8.33 -36.49
C MET A 541 0.95 8.71 -37.22
N GLY A 542 1.60 7.76 -37.90
CA GLY A 542 2.88 7.99 -38.58
C GLY A 542 4.06 8.23 -37.62
N LEU A 543 3.94 7.85 -36.35
CA LEU A 543 5.02 7.94 -35.37
C LEU A 543 5.94 6.73 -35.57
N THR A 544 7.15 6.97 -36.02
CA THR A 544 8.14 5.94 -36.40
C THR A 544 9.32 5.86 -35.43
N GLU A 545 9.51 6.87 -34.60
CA GLU A 545 10.63 6.93 -33.65
C GLU A 545 10.16 7.18 -32.21
N TRP A 546 10.97 6.72 -31.24
CA TRP A 546 10.72 6.98 -29.82
C TRP A 546 10.57 8.46 -29.50
N ILE A 547 11.35 9.34 -30.15
CA ILE A 547 11.32 10.78 -29.87
C ILE A 547 9.94 11.38 -30.18
N GLU A 548 9.27 10.89 -31.23
CA GLU A 548 7.96 11.36 -31.65
C GLU A 548 6.87 10.91 -30.67
N VAL A 549 6.91 9.62 -30.27
CA VAL A 549 6.02 9.08 -29.24
C VAL A 549 6.24 9.81 -27.92
N ARG A 550 7.50 10.02 -27.52
CA ARG A 550 7.86 10.74 -26.29
C ARG A 550 7.32 12.16 -26.28
N ASN A 551 7.31 12.85 -27.41
CA ASN A 551 6.75 14.20 -27.50
C ASN A 551 5.24 14.20 -27.21
N VAL A 552 4.51 13.18 -27.68
CA VAL A 552 3.09 12.98 -27.30
C VAL A 552 2.96 12.69 -25.80
N LEU A 553 3.74 11.76 -25.26
CA LEU A 553 3.67 11.37 -23.84
C LEU A 553 4.00 12.54 -22.89
N LYS A 554 4.91 13.43 -23.31
CA LYS A 554 5.22 14.68 -22.61
C LYS A 554 4.06 15.65 -22.55
N GLY A 555 2.99 15.46 -23.33
CA GLY A 555 1.72 16.15 -23.19
C GLY A 555 0.91 15.74 -21.94
N PHE A 556 1.27 14.62 -21.30
CA PHE A 556 0.54 14.00 -20.17
C PHE A 556 1.41 13.99 -18.90
N ASN A 557 1.55 12.89 -18.16
CA ASN A 557 2.35 12.87 -16.92
C ASN A 557 3.63 12.02 -17.05
N HIS A 558 4.25 12.01 -18.25
CA HIS A 558 5.39 11.12 -18.53
C HIS A 558 6.70 11.58 -17.89
N ALA A 559 7.47 10.60 -17.39
CA ALA A 559 8.86 10.78 -16.94
C ALA A 559 9.67 9.51 -17.20
N ASP A 560 10.89 9.67 -17.73
CA ASP A 560 11.80 8.56 -18.07
C ASP A 560 12.52 7.98 -16.84
N ILE A 561 11.76 7.61 -15.80
CA ILE A 561 12.27 7.14 -14.50
C ILE A 561 11.87 5.70 -14.18
N ILE A 562 10.84 5.16 -14.83
CA ILE A 562 10.32 3.82 -14.54
C ILE A 562 10.93 2.80 -15.51
N PRO A 563 11.62 1.76 -15.03
CA PRO A 563 12.05 0.66 -15.90
C PRO A 563 10.84 -0.21 -16.31
N PRO A 564 10.81 -0.76 -17.54
CA PRO A 564 11.80 -0.56 -18.61
C PRO A 564 11.75 0.84 -19.23
N PRO A 565 12.87 1.37 -19.75
CA PRO A 565 12.87 2.65 -20.46
C PRO A 565 11.86 2.65 -21.60
N GLY A 566 11.09 3.73 -21.74
CA GLY A 566 10.05 3.85 -22.78
C GLY A 566 10.58 3.66 -24.19
N GLU A 567 11.81 4.08 -24.46
CA GLU A 567 12.51 3.85 -25.73
C GLU A 567 12.60 2.36 -26.09
N LYS A 568 12.99 1.53 -25.12
CA LYS A 568 13.07 0.07 -25.35
C LYS A 568 11.69 -0.52 -25.61
N LEU A 569 10.67 0.00 -24.91
CA LEU A 569 9.27 -0.37 -25.15
C LEU A 569 8.85 -0.12 -26.58
N VAL A 570 8.97 1.14 -27.01
CA VAL A 570 8.50 1.57 -28.32
C VAL A 570 9.29 0.91 -29.44
N ASN A 571 10.61 0.75 -29.28
CA ASN A 571 11.43 0.07 -30.29
C ASN A 571 11.05 -1.41 -30.44
N GLU A 572 10.79 -2.16 -29.36
CA GLU A 572 10.31 -3.56 -29.48
C GLU A 572 8.94 -3.60 -30.17
N VAL A 573 8.02 -2.70 -29.78
CA VAL A 573 6.66 -2.64 -30.33
C VAL A 573 6.67 -2.35 -31.83
N LEU A 574 7.48 -1.38 -32.29
CA LEU A 574 7.59 -1.00 -33.70
C LEU A 574 8.31 -2.05 -34.57
N THR A 575 9.23 -2.81 -33.99
CA THR A 575 9.98 -3.85 -34.72
C THR A 575 9.16 -5.13 -34.88
N ARG A 576 8.32 -5.45 -33.89
CA ARG A 576 7.67 -6.76 -33.77
C ARG A 576 6.33 -6.86 -34.49
N TYR A 577 5.54 -5.80 -34.39
CA TYR A 577 4.28 -5.64 -35.11
C TYR A 577 4.57 -4.69 -36.22
#